data_AF-A0A0N4XC43-F1
#
_entry.id   AF-A0A0N4XC43-F1
#
_cell.length_a   1.000
_cell.length_b   1.000
_cell.length_c   1.000
_cell.angle_alpha   90.00
_cell.angle_beta   90.00
_cell.angle_gamma   90.00
#
_symmetry.space_group_name_H-M   'P 1'
#
loop_
_entity.id
_entity.type
_entity.pdbx_description
1 polymer ?
#
loop_
_entity_poly.entity_id
_entity_poly.type
_entity_poly.pdbx_seq_one_letter_code
_entity_poly.pdbx_strand_id
1 'polypeptide(L)'
;MVQEGFSERRGARPQTPDIARVAIVLTDGRSQDNVTGPAESARKLNINTFSIGVTDHVLASELEAIAGSPTRWFYVDKFKVSAVGFVSPDIFLPRRLRE
;
A
#
# COMPACT_ATOMS: atom_id res chain seq x y z
N MET A 1 12.67 7.70 -0.84
CA MET A 1 11.53 6.83 -1.22
C MET A 1 10.24 7.64 -1.37
N VAL A 2 9.73 8.27 -0.31
CA VAL A 2 8.43 8.97 -0.32
C VAL A 2 8.36 10.12 -1.34
N GLN A 3 9.36 11.01 -1.35
CA GLN A 3 9.39 12.16 -2.26
C GLN A 3 9.51 11.76 -3.74
N GLU A 4 10.11 10.60 -4.02
CA GLU A 4 10.26 10.10 -5.39
C GLU A 4 8.97 9.45 -5.88
N GLY A 5 8.43 8.49 -5.13
CA GLY A 5 7.25 7.71 -5.53
C GLY A 5 5.97 8.54 -5.74
N PHE A 6 5.84 9.66 -5.03
CA PHE A 6 4.71 10.59 -5.16
C PHE A 6 5.04 11.86 -5.96
N SER A 7 6.11 11.84 -6.74
CA SER A 7 6.45 12.97 -7.62
C SER A 7 5.59 12.98 -8.88
N GLU A 8 5.19 14.16 -9.33
CA GLU A 8 4.42 14.33 -10.58
C GLU A 8 5.22 13.86 -11.80
N ARG A 9 6.55 14.01 -11.76
CA ARG A 9 7.47 13.49 -12.78
C ARG A 9 7.41 11.97 -12.92
N ARG A 10 6.95 11.25 -11.90
CA ARG A 10 6.72 9.80 -11.92
C ARG A 10 5.23 9.42 -12.06
N GLY A 11 4.39 10.37 -12.47
CA GLY A 11 2.97 10.13 -12.76
C GLY A 11 2.04 10.28 -11.55
N ALA A 12 2.54 10.74 -10.40
CA ALA A 12 1.65 11.09 -9.30
C ALA A 12 0.77 12.28 -9.70
N ARG A 13 -0.51 12.24 -9.35
CA ARG A 13 -1.39 13.39 -9.55
C ARG A 13 -0.95 14.56 -8.66
N PRO A 14 -1.15 15.82 -9.11
CA PRO A 14 -0.91 16.99 -8.29
C PRO A 14 -1.64 16.90 -6.95
N GLN A 15 -1.02 17.44 -5.91
CA GLN A 15 -1.60 17.39 -4.58
C GLN A 15 -2.77 18.38 -4.48
N THR A 16 -3.99 17.86 -4.50
CA THR A 16 -5.22 18.63 -4.26
C THR A 16 -6.00 18.00 -3.11
N PRO A 17 -6.85 18.77 -2.39
CA PRO A 17 -7.68 18.23 -1.32
C PRO A 17 -8.58 17.06 -1.76
N ASP A 18 -8.95 17.00 -3.04
CA ASP A 18 -9.83 15.98 -3.60
C ASP A 18 -9.11 14.67 -3.97
N ILE A 19 -7.78 14.66 -3.94
CA ILE A 19 -6.97 13.52 -4.36
C ILE A 19 -6.21 12.98 -3.15
N ALA A 20 -6.72 11.88 -2.61
CA ALA A 20 -6.03 11.13 -1.57
C ALA A 20 -4.76 10.45 -2.12
N ARG A 21 -3.66 10.57 -1.37
CA ARG A 21 -2.42 9.80 -1.59
C ARG A 21 -2.33 8.70 -0.56
N VAL A 22 -2.06 7.47 -1.00
CA VAL A 22 -2.01 6.29 -0.14
C VAL A 22 -0.71 5.55 -0.39
N ALA A 23 0.03 5.26 0.68
CA ALA A 23 1.18 4.36 0.66
C ALA A 23 0.86 3.11 1.47
N ILE A 24 1.10 1.94 0.88
CA ILE A 24 0.90 0.64 1.51
C ILE A 24 2.28 -0.03 1.63
N VAL A 25 2.71 -0.31 2.85
CA VAL A 25 3.98 -0.99 3.14
C VAL A 25 3.69 -2.44 3.48
N LEU A 26 4.26 -3.37 2.70
CA LEU A 26 4.24 -4.80 2.99
C LEU A 26 5.65 -5.20 3.44
N THR A 27 5.75 -5.88 4.58
CA THR A 27 7.01 -6.41 5.11
C THR A 27 6.78 -7.79 5.72
N ASP A 28 7.77 -8.67 5.62
CA ASP A 28 7.80 -10.01 6.22
C ASP A 28 8.70 -10.10 7.46
N GLY A 29 9.29 -8.97 7.87
CA GLY A 29 10.22 -8.94 8.99
C GLY A 29 10.38 -7.57 9.63
N ARG A 30 11.19 -7.57 10.70
CA ARG A 30 11.61 -6.36 11.42
C ARG A 30 12.46 -5.46 10.55
N SER A 31 12.28 -4.16 10.72
CA SER A 31 13.15 -3.19 10.08
C SER A 31 14.59 -3.33 10.58
N GLN A 32 15.55 -3.05 9.71
CA GLN A 32 16.98 -2.99 10.06
C GLN A 32 17.41 -1.58 10.51
N ASP A 33 16.52 -0.61 10.35
CA ASP A 33 16.72 0.79 10.69
C ASP A 33 15.46 1.43 11.31
N ASN A 34 15.57 2.69 11.72
CA ASN A 34 14.48 3.42 12.35
C ASN A 34 13.43 3.89 11.33
N VAL A 35 12.23 3.30 11.40
CA VAL A 35 11.11 3.60 10.51
C VAL A 35 10.39 4.92 10.79
N THR A 36 10.56 5.50 11.99
CA THR A 36 9.77 6.66 12.46
C THR A 36 9.99 7.89 11.59
N GLY A 37 11.25 8.25 11.31
CA GLY A 37 11.59 9.45 10.52
C GLY A 37 11.02 9.43 9.09
N PRO A 38 11.22 8.34 8.32
CA PRO A 38 10.59 8.18 7.01
C PRO A 38 9.06 8.20 7.05
N ALA A 39 8.45 7.52 8.04
CA ALA A 39 7.00 7.46 8.17
C ALA A 39 6.36 8.81 8.52
N GLU A 40 6.98 9.57 9.42
CA GLU A 40 6.55 10.94 9.72
C GLU A 40 6.69 11.86 8.51
N SER A 41 7.77 11.72 7.74
CA SER A 41 7.98 12.49 6.52
C SER A 41 6.89 12.21 5.48
N ALA A 42 6.44 10.96 5.35
CA ALA A 42 5.31 10.61 4.50
C ALA A 42 4.00 11.26 4.95
N ARG A 43 3.68 11.18 6.24
CA ARG A 43 2.46 11.77 6.77
C ARG A 43 2.45 13.30 6.68
N LYS A 44 3.60 13.96 6.86
CA LYS A 44 3.76 15.41 6.64
C LYS A 44 3.47 15.85 5.20
N LEU A 45 3.58 14.93 4.23
CA LEU A 45 3.21 15.14 2.83
C LEU A 45 1.76 14.73 2.53
N ASN A 46 0.91 14.60 3.54
CA ASN A 46 -0.49 14.17 3.44
C ASN A 46 -0.67 12.83 2.72
N ILE A 47 0.28 11.90 2.92
CA ILE A 47 0.17 10.53 2.44
C ILE A 47 -0.41 9.67 3.56
N ASN A 48 -1.56 9.05 3.29
CA ASN A 48 -2.16 8.08 4.19
C ASN A 48 -1.36 6.78 4.14
N THR A 49 -0.67 6.45 5.22
CA THR A 49 0.14 5.25 5.31
C THR A 49 -0.63 4.09 5.93
N PHE A 50 -0.50 2.92 5.32
CA PHE A 50 -0.95 1.63 5.81
C PHE A 50 0.23 0.67 5.83
N SER A 51 0.23 -0.26 6.79
CA SER A 51 1.28 -1.27 6.90
C SER A 51 0.67 -2.67 7.09
N ILE A 52 1.24 -3.65 6.40
CA ILE A 52 0.85 -5.05 6.47
C ILE A 52 2.10 -5.85 6.79
N GLY A 53 2.11 -6.43 7.99
CA GLY A 53 3.08 -7.41 8.41
C GLY A 53 2.67 -8.80 7.96
N VAL A 54 3.57 -9.49 7.27
CA VAL A 54 3.37 -10.86 6.81
C VAL A 54 4.21 -11.75 7.71
N THR A 55 3.63 -12.84 8.22
CA THR A 55 4.22 -13.69 9.27
C THR A 55 4.35 -13.01 10.64
N ASP A 56 4.88 -13.76 11.61
CA ASP A 56 5.13 -13.37 13.00
C ASP A 56 6.51 -12.71 13.21
N HIS A 57 7.31 -12.54 12.16
CA HIS A 57 8.66 -11.98 12.26
C HIS A 57 8.72 -10.44 12.23
N VAL A 58 7.59 -9.74 12.33
CA VAL A 58 7.52 -8.27 12.32
C VAL A 58 7.25 -7.71 13.73
N LEU A 59 7.53 -6.43 13.95
CA LEU A 59 7.19 -5.74 15.20
C LEU A 59 5.94 -4.88 15.05
N ALA A 60 4.95 -5.09 15.92
CA ALA A 60 3.71 -4.32 15.91
C ALA A 60 3.97 -2.81 16.07
N SER A 61 4.94 -2.42 16.91
CA SER A 61 5.34 -1.04 17.09
C SER A 61 5.92 -0.41 15.82
N GLU A 62 6.64 -1.17 15.00
CA GLU A 62 7.18 -0.69 13.72
C GLU A 62 6.04 -0.52 12.70
N LEU A 63 5.13 -1.50 12.62
CA LEU A 63 3.95 -1.40 11.76
C LEU A 63 3.10 -0.19 12.12
N GLU A 64 2.83 0.02 13.41
CA GLU A 64 2.07 1.18 13.89
C GLU A 64 2.80 2.49 13.64
N ALA A 65 4.13 2.55 13.86
CA ALA A 65 4.93 3.74 13.56
C ALA A 65 4.90 4.10 12.08
N ILE A 66 4.89 3.10 11.18
CA ILE A 66 4.73 3.29 9.74
C ILE A 66 3.32 3.82 9.41
N ALA A 67 2.27 3.18 9.94
CA ALA A 67 0.88 3.57 9.68
C ALA A 67 0.47 4.90 10.34
N GLY A 68 1.14 5.29 11.43
CA GLY A 68 0.84 6.47 12.24
C GLY A 68 -0.58 6.46 12.82
N SER A 69 -1.19 5.28 12.96
CA SER A 69 -2.54 5.09 13.49
C SER A 69 -2.73 3.63 13.88
N PRO A 70 -3.36 3.33 15.02
CA PRO A 70 -3.59 1.96 15.47
C PRO A 70 -4.61 1.20 14.62
N THR A 71 -5.37 1.88 13.75
CA THR A 71 -6.42 1.27 12.90
C THR A 71 -5.99 1.06 11.46
N ARG A 72 -4.73 1.36 11.11
CA ARG A 72 -4.21 1.30 9.73
C ARG A 72 -3.05 0.32 9.55
N TRP A 73 -2.82 -0.55 10.52
CA TRP A 73 -1.83 -1.61 10.42
C TRP A 73 -2.47 -2.98 10.62
N PHE A 74 -1.97 -3.98 9.91
CA PHE A 74 -2.55 -5.32 9.86
C PHE A 74 -1.48 -6.40 9.92
N TYR A 75 -1.86 -7.57 10.45
CA TYR A 75 -1.11 -8.81 10.33
C TYR A 75 -1.78 -9.76 9.35
N VAL A 76 -0.99 -10.48 8.57
CA VAL A 76 -1.43 -11.60 7.75
C VAL A 76 -0.48 -12.78 7.93
N ASP A 77 -1.02 -13.98 8.13
CA ASP A 77 -0.18 -15.17 8.40
C ASP A 77 0.71 -15.55 7.20
N LYS A 78 0.18 -15.37 5.98
CA LYS A 78 0.86 -15.77 4.74
C LYS A 78 0.23 -15.09 3.53
N PHE A 79 1.04 -14.90 2.49
CA PHE A 79 0.51 -14.60 1.17
C PHE A 79 -0.27 -15.79 0.64
N LYS A 80 -1.59 -15.62 0.47
CA LYS A 80 -2.40 -16.59 -0.25
C LYS A 80 -2.42 -16.19 -1.72
N VAL A 81 -1.65 -16.89 -2.54
CA VAL A 81 -1.87 -16.89 -3.99
C VAL A 81 -3.17 -17.65 -4.23
N SER A 82 -4.28 -16.93 -4.27
CA SER A 82 -5.41 -17.43 -5.04
C SER A 82 -5.04 -17.14 -6.48
N ALA A 83 -5.00 -18.18 -7.33
CA ALA A 83 -4.88 -17.98 -8.76
C ALA A 83 -5.87 -16.87 -9.13
N VAL A 84 -5.37 -15.76 -9.67
CA VAL A 84 -6.23 -14.75 -10.28
C VAL A 84 -7.03 -15.53 -11.32
N GLY A 85 -8.29 -15.79 -11.00
CA GLY A 85 -9.14 -16.62 -11.85
C GLY A 85 -9.05 -16.06 -13.25
N PHE A 86 -8.70 -16.92 -14.21
CA PHE A 86 -8.70 -16.58 -15.62
C PHE A 86 -9.94 -15.72 -15.89
N VAL A 87 -9.72 -14.43 -16.16
CA VAL A 87 -10.80 -13.56 -16.60
C VAL A 87 -11.31 -14.20 -17.88
N SER A 88 -12.54 -14.72 -17.85
CA SER A 88 -13.11 -15.38 -19.02
C SER A 88 -13.03 -14.40 -20.21
N PRO A 89 -12.51 -14.82 -21.37
CA PRO A 89 -12.35 -13.96 -22.54
C PRO A 89 -13.63 -13.21 -22.93
N ASP A 90 -14.79 -13.76 -22.56
CA ASP A 90 -16.13 -13.23 -22.82
C ASP A 90 -16.40 -11.86 -22.20
N ILE A 91 -15.58 -11.44 -21.22
CA ILE A 91 -15.66 -10.08 -20.65
C ILE A 91 -15.15 -9.01 -21.62
N PHE A 92 -14.30 -9.39 -22.58
CA PHE A 92 -13.78 -8.51 -23.64
C PHE A 92 -14.56 -8.61 -24.94
N LEU A 93 -15.57 -9.50 -25.03
CA LEU A 93 -16.41 -9.56 -26.21
C LEU A 93 -17.36 -8.35 -26.27
N PRO A 94 -17.37 -7.59 -27.39
CA PRO A 94 -18.29 -6.48 -27.56
C PRO A 94 -19.74 -6.96 -27.45
N ARG A 95 -20.61 -6.16 -26.80
CA ARG A 95 -22.03 -6.49 -26.55
C ARG A 95 -22.83 -6.91 -27.79
N ARG A 96 -22.33 -6.64 -29.00
CA ARG A 96 -22.96 -6.98 -30.27
C ARG A 96 -22.92 -8.48 -30.61
N LEU A 97 -22.15 -9.30 -29.90
CA LEU A 97 -22.00 -10.74 -30.17
C LEU A 97 -22.64 -11.64 -29.11
N ARG A 98 -23.63 -11.14 -28.35
CA ARG A 98 -24.31 -11.87 -27.27
C ARG A 98 -25.77 -12.23 -27.57
N GLU A 99 -26.15 -12.26 -28.85
CA GLU A 99 -27.47 -12.69 -29.34
C GLU A 99 -27.33 -13.92 -30.24
#